data_AF-A0A4S8SQG0-F1
#
_entry.id   AF-A0A4S8SQG0-F1
#
_cell.length_a   1.000
_cell.length_b   1.000
_cell.length_c   1.000
_cell.angle_alpha   90.00
_cell.angle_beta   90.00
_cell.angle_gamma   90.00
#
_symmetry.space_group_name_H-M   'P 1'
#
loop_
_entity.id
_entity.type
_entity.pdbx_description
1 polymer ?
#
loop_
_entity_poly.entity_id
_entity_poly.type
_entity_poly.pdbx_seq_one_letter_code
_entity_poly.pdbx_strand_id
1 'polypeptide(L)'
;EGRTLFFRRLLQIKKNSHPLEHQSSLVTKQLSKMSQTATATCFCGTVQLELPVAGPDMISSFVCHCSDCRKITASMFASNFIVNNSALKHLKGEDKLSQYSRSDTIASGNTMTNYFCSNCGTLMYRRSSGWPGKSVTRIGTVDDFELHETKLMPQVEQFCKDRVAWIKGVDGVAETDQKQYPFKV
;
A
#
# COMPACT_ATOMS: atom_id res chain seq x y z
N GLU A 1 46.76 29.11 -48.04
CA GLU A 1 45.34 29.48 -47.86
C GLU A 1 44.56 28.23 -47.44
N GLY A 2 43.63 28.33 -46.49
CA GLY A 2 42.71 27.21 -46.17
C GLY A 2 42.75 26.59 -44.77
N ARG A 3 43.28 27.26 -43.74
CA ARG A 3 43.20 26.77 -42.34
C ARG A 3 42.70 27.76 -41.28
N THR A 4 42.08 28.88 -41.69
CA THR A 4 41.64 29.95 -40.75
C THR A 4 40.15 30.30 -40.88
N LEU A 5 39.33 29.42 -41.46
CA LEU A 5 37.90 29.66 -41.73
C LEU A 5 36.92 28.66 -41.08
N PHE A 6 37.40 27.74 -40.23
CA PHE A 6 36.52 26.81 -39.51
C PHE A 6 36.27 27.18 -38.04
N PHE A 7 37.06 28.09 -37.46
CA PHE A 7 36.92 28.46 -36.03
C PHE A 7 35.98 29.64 -35.74
N ARG A 8 35.37 30.26 -36.76
CA ARG A 8 34.43 31.38 -36.58
C ARG A 8 32.95 31.02 -36.76
N ARG A 9 32.60 29.74 -36.97
CA ARG A 9 31.19 29.30 -37.07
C ARG A 9 30.66 28.52 -35.87
N LEU A 10 31.44 28.39 -34.79
CA LEU A 10 31.01 27.79 -33.52
C LEU A 10 30.71 28.81 -32.40
N LEU A 11 30.89 30.11 -32.65
CA LEU A 11 30.62 31.18 -31.67
C LEU A 11 29.35 31.98 -31.96
N GLN A 12 28.52 31.54 -32.91
CA GLN A 12 27.25 32.19 -33.26
C GLN A 12 26.05 31.24 -33.18
N ILE A 13 26.12 30.22 -32.32
CA ILE A 13 24.94 29.53 -31.75
C ILE A 13 24.99 29.70 -30.23
N LYS A 14 25.32 30.92 -29.77
CA LYS A 14 24.90 31.43 -28.46
C LYS A 14 23.75 32.39 -28.73
N LYS A 15 22.54 31.86 -28.83
CA LYS A 15 21.26 32.55 -28.62
C LYS A 15 20.17 31.49 -28.73
N ASN A 16 19.46 31.27 -27.64
CA ASN A 16 18.39 30.30 -27.39
C ASN A 16 18.76 29.06 -26.57
N SER A 17 19.70 29.20 -25.62
CA SER A 17 19.72 28.33 -24.43
C SER A 17 18.71 28.87 -23.42
N HIS A 18 17.45 28.44 -23.52
CA HIS A 18 16.51 28.49 -22.41
C HIS A 18 16.97 27.51 -21.32
N PRO A 19 16.85 27.85 -20.02
CA PRO A 19 17.44 27.07 -18.95
C PRO A 19 16.72 25.71 -18.79
N LEU A 20 17.47 24.62 -18.99
CA LEU A 20 17.03 23.22 -18.78
C LEU A 20 16.89 22.84 -17.29
N GLU A 21 17.14 23.76 -16.36
CA GLU A 21 17.03 23.48 -14.91
C GLU A 21 15.57 23.22 -14.47
N HIS A 22 14.58 23.83 -15.14
CA HIS A 22 13.19 23.71 -14.71
C HIS A 22 12.54 22.36 -15.11
N GLN A 23 13.01 21.73 -16.20
CA GLN A 23 12.51 20.43 -16.66
C GLN A 23 13.04 19.26 -15.81
N SER A 24 14.26 19.38 -15.27
CA SER A 24 14.83 18.41 -14.31
C SER A 24 13.97 18.29 -13.05
N SER A 25 13.45 19.40 -12.51
CA SER A 25 12.63 19.37 -11.29
C SER A 25 11.28 18.68 -11.49
N LEU A 26 10.67 18.83 -12.67
CA LEU A 26 9.38 18.23 -13.01
C LEU A 26 9.53 16.74 -13.31
N VAL A 27 10.57 16.34 -14.03
CA VAL A 27 10.89 14.92 -14.28
C VAL A 27 11.26 14.23 -12.97
N THR A 28 12.03 14.86 -12.09
CA THR A 28 12.38 14.31 -10.77
C THR A 28 11.16 14.24 -9.84
N LYS A 29 10.27 15.24 -9.86
CA LYS A 29 8.97 15.19 -9.13
C LYS A 29 8.02 14.15 -9.70
N GLN A 30 8.08 13.87 -10.99
CA GLN A 30 7.23 12.88 -11.63
C GLN A 30 7.77 11.46 -11.45
N LEU A 31 9.10 11.28 -11.47
CA LEU A 31 9.79 10.04 -11.07
C LEU A 31 9.63 9.74 -9.58
N SER A 32 9.69 10.75 -8.70
CA SER A 32 9.42 10.57 -7.27
C SER A 32 7.94 10.29 -6.97
N LYS A 33 7.03 10.63 -7.89
CA LYS A 33 5.61 10.29 -7.82
C LYS A 33 5.31 8.88 -8.35
N MET A 34 6.15 8.33 -9.23
CA MET A 34 5.99 6.99 -9.80
C MET A 34 6.53 5.85 -8.92
N SER A 35 7.29 6.13 -7.84
CA SER A 35 7.78 5.09 -6.91
C SER A 35 7.01 4.97 -5.58
N GLN A 36 5.84 5.61 -5.47
CA GLN A 36 5.07 5.73 -4.23
C GLN A 36 3.76 4.95 -4.25
N THR A 37 3.49 4.22 -5.33
CA THR A 37 2.38 3.28 -5.44
C THR A 37 2.92 1.90 -5.83
N ALA A 38 2.16 0.86 -5.50
CA ALA A 38 2.42 -0.50 -5.91
C ALA A 38 1.12 -1.16 -6.38
N THR A 39 1.24 -2.19 -7.21
CA THR A 39 0.10 -3.00 -7.61
C THR A 39 -0.13 -4.13 -6.62
N ALA A 40 -1.39 -4.51 -6.46
CA ALA A 40 -1.77 -5.69 -5.70
C ALA A 40 -2.78 -6.52 -6.46
N THR A 41 -2.54 -7.82 -6.58
CA THR A 41 -3.39 -8.75 -7.32
C THR A 41 -4.04 -9.79 -6.41
N CYS A 42 -5.25 -10.22 -6.78
CA CYS A 42 -5.80 -11.43 -6.19
C CYS A 42 -5.05 -12.67 -6.72
N PHE A 43 -5.18 -13.82 -6.06
CA PHE A 43 -4.47 -15.05 -6.42
C PHE A 43 -4.63 -15.46 -7.90
N CYS A 44 -5.81 -15.25 -8.49
CA CYS A 44 -6.06 -15.58 -9.90
C CYS A 44 -5.80 -14.42 -10.89
N GLY A 45 -5.33 -13.26 -10.42
CA GLY A 45 -5.05 -12.08 -11.26
C GLY A 45 -6.29 -11.40 -11.88
N THR A 46 -7.49 -11.76 -11.44
CA THR A 46 -8.74 -11.17 -11.94
C THR A 46 -8.94 -9.75 -11.42
N VAL A 47 -8.67 -9.54 -10.13
CA VAL A 47 -8.74 -8.25 -9.46
C VAL A 47 -7.34 -7.68 -9.33
N GLN A 48 -7.15 -6.43 -9.71
CA GLN A 48 -5.91 -5.70 -9.52
C GLN A 48 -6.19 -4.29 -9.00
N LEU A 49 -5.42 -3.88 -8.00
CA LEU A 49 -5.48 -2.57 -7.36
C LEU A 49 -4.16 -1.82 -7.57
N GLU A 50 -4.22 -0.49 -7.51
CA GLU A 50 -3.08 0.39 -7.26
C GLU A 50 -3.22 0.98 -5.85
N LEU A 51 -2.17 0.89 -5.05
CA LEU A 51 -2.15 1.26 -3.64
C LEU A 51 -0.96 2.17 -3.33
N PRO A 52 -1.12 3.24 -2.52
CA PRO A 52 0.01 4.00 -2.03
C PRO A 52 0.83 3.16 -1.04
N VAL A 53 2.15 3.23 -1.17
CA VAL A 53 3.11 2.53 -0.29
C VAL A 53 4.03 3.49 0.46
N ALA A 54 3.76 4.79 0.36
CA ALA A 54 4.43 5.85 1.10
C ALA A 54 3.60 7.13 1.09
N GLY A 55 4.01 8.11 1.89
CA GLY A 55 3.36 9.41 1.97
C GLY A 55 2.06 9.38 2.79
N PRO A 56 1.31 10.49 2.83
CA PRO A 56 0.19 10.68 3.76
C PRO A 56 -1.00 9.75 3.50
N ASP A 57 -1.09 9.17 2.30
CA ASP A 57 -2.16 8.24 1.94
C ASP A 57 -1.89 6.80 2.37
N MET A 58 -0.65 6.46 2.75
CA MET A 58 -0.28 5.20 3.40
C MET A 58 -0.12 5.48 4.89
N ILE A 59 -1.09 5.02 5.69
CA ILE A 59 -1.25 5.44 7.07
C ILE A 59 -0.37 4.62 8.01
N SER A 60 -0.41 3.29 7.88
CA SER A 60 0.45 2.38 8.66
C SER A 60 0.37 0.93 8.12
N SER A 61 1.37 0.12 8.43
CA SER A 61 1.44 -1.33 8.23
C SER A 61 1.41 -2.05 9.59
N PHE A 62 0.71 -3.18 9.68
CA PHE A 62 0.55 -3.90 10.94
C PHE A 62 0.26 -5.40 10.78
N VAL A 63 0.62 -6.18 11.79
CA VAL A 63 0.18 -7.57 11.97
C VAL A 63 -0.96 -7.60 12.97
N CYS A 64 -1.99 -8.40 12.68
CA CYS A 64 -3.12 -8.59 13.59
C CYS A 64 -3.34 -10.07 13.88
N HIS A 65 -3.40 -10.40 15.16
CA HIS A 65 -3.55 -11.77 15.67
C HIS A 65 -4.98 -12.13 16.08
N CYS A 66 -5.95 -11.24 15.91
CA CYS A 66 -7.33 -11.50 16.33
C CYS A 66 -7.95 -12.69 15.59
N SER A 67 -8.96 -13.33 16.20
CA SER A 67 -9.64 -14.51 15.64
C SER A 67 -10.19 -14.29 14.23
N ASP A 68 -10.71 -13.09 13.96
CA ASP A 68 -11.19 -12.68 12.66
C ASP A 68 -10.08 -12.71 11.61
N CYS A 69 -8.93 -12.11 11.94
CA CYS A 69 -7.78 -12.07 11.05
C CYS A 69 -7.25 -13.47 10.74
N ARG A 70 -7.34 -14.41 11.68
CA ARG A 70 -6.99 -15.82 11.42
C ARG A 70 -7.93 -16.49 10.44
N LYS A 71 -9.23 -16.35 10.69
CA LYS A 71 -10.28 -17.00 9.90
C LYS A 71 -10.29 -16.51 8.45
N ILE A 72 -10.12 -15.20 8.23
CA ILE A 72 -10.19 -14.62 6.88
C ILE A 72 -8.93 -14.85 6.04
N THR A 73 -7.77 -15.09 6.66
CA THR A 73 -6.52 -15.42 5.95
C THR A 73 -6.23 -16.92 5.92
N ALA A 74 -7.01 -17.74 6.64
CA ALA A 74 -6.69 -19.13 6.93
C ALA A 74 -5.27 -19.33 7.50
N SER A 75 -4.74 -18.30 8.20
CA SER A 75 -3.43 -18.31 8.85
C SER A 75 -3.61 -17.94 10.33
N MET A 76 -2.51 -17.84 11.10
CA MET A 76 -2.55 -17.45 12.50
C MET A 76 -2.54 -15.94 12.73
N PHE A 77 -2.41 -15.16 11.65
CA PHE A 77 -2.44 -13.70 11.67
C PHE A 77 -2.82 -13.15 10.29
N ALA A 78 -2.98 -11.83 10.22
CA ALA A 78 -3.04 -11.09 8.98
C ALA A 78 -1.98 -9.99 8.97
N SER A 79 -1.22 -9.89 7.89
CA SER A 79 -0.33 -8.77 7.57
C SER A 79 -1.07 -7.75 6.71
N ASN A 80 -1.24 -6.54 7.22
CA ASN A 80 -2.10 -5.51 6.63
C ASN A 80 -1.36 -4.17 6.50
N PHE A 81 -1.88 -3.30 5.65
CA PHE A 81 -1.58 -1.88 5.71
C PHE A 81 -2.85 -1.08 5.47
N ILE A 82 -2.84 0.20 5.84
CA ILE A 82 -4.00 1.07 5.78
C ILE A 82 -3.73 2.17 4.79
N VAL A 83 -4.69 2.39 3.90
CA VAL A 83 -4.66 3.49 2.94
C VAL A 83 -5.94 4.30 2.98
N ASN A 84 -5.86 5.57 2.56
CA ASN A 84 -7.06 6.37 2.29
C ASN A 84 -7.81 5.80 1.08
N ASN A 85 -9.15 5.75 1.16
CA ASN A 85 -9.99 5.25 0.06
C ASN A 85 -9.80 6.07 -1.22
N SER A 86 -9.51 7.36 -1.11
CA SER A 86 -9.27 8.26 -2.24
C SER A 86 -8.00 7.92 -3.03
N ALA A 87 -7.06 7.18 -2.43
CA ALA A 87 -5.79 6.82 -3.04
C ALA A 87 -5.74 5.36 -3.52
N LEU A 88 -6.70 4.52 -3.12
CA LEU A 88 -6.86 3.17 -3.65
C LEU A 88 -7.59 3.24 -4.99
N LYS A 89 -7.00 2.67 -6.05
CA LYS A 89 -7.65 2.58 -7.36
C LYS A 89 -7.85 1.13 -7.77
N HIS A 90 -9.01 0.85 -8.37
CA HIS A 90 -9.25 -0.42 -9.05
C HIS A 90 -8.73 -0.32 -10.48
N LEU A 91 -7.66 -1.06 -10.79
CA LEU A 91 -7.12 -1.11 -12.15
C LEU A 91 -7.90 -2.11 -13.02
N LYS A 92 -8.38 -3.20 -12.42
CA LYS A 92 -9.13 -4.27 -13.09
C LYS A 92 -10.00 -5.05 -12.09
N GLY A 93 -11.15 -5.55 -12.57
CA GLY A 93 -11.93 -6.57 -11.87
C GLY A 93 -12.71 -6.06 -10.67
N GLU A 94 -13.05 -4.77 -10.63
CA GLU A 94 -13.91 -4.22 -9.58
C GLU A 94 -15.28 -4.91 -9.53
N ASP A 95 -15.84 -5.26 -10.70
CA ASP A 95 -17.07 -6.05 -10.85
C ASP A 95 -16.94 -7.50 -10.36
N LYS A 96 -15.71 -7.95 -10.10
CA LYS A 96 -15.40 -9.28 -9.54
C LYS A 96 -15.08 -9.23 -8.05
N LEU A 97 -15.31 -8.11 -7.38
CA LEU A 97 -15.30 -8.04 -5.94
C LEU A 97 -16.67 -8.39 -5.36
N SER A 98 -16.71 -9.41 -4.52
CA SER A 98 -17.83 -9.67 -3.62
C SER A 98 -17.54 -9.08 -2.25
N GLN A 99 -18.60 -8.80 -1.50
CA GLN A 99 -18.49 -8.25 -0.16
C GLN A 99 -19.27 -9.07 0.87
N TYR A 100 -18.73 -9.11 2.09
CA TYR A 100 -19.39 -9.72 3.24
C TYR A 100 -19.15 -8.86 4.49
N SER A 101 -20.24 -8.51 5.18
CA SER A 101 -20.20 -7.65 6.36
C SER A 101 -20.63 -8.41 7.60
N ARG A 102 -19.96 -8.15 8.72
CA ARG A 102 -20.37 -8.64 10.04
C ARG A 102 -19.95 -7.67 11.14
N SER A 103 -20.61 -7.73 12.28
CA SER A 103 -20.30 -6.93 13.48
C SER A 103 -20.18 -7.76 14.76
N ASP A 104 -20.79 -8.95 14.79
CA ASP A 104 -20.93 -9.85 15.94
C ASP A 104 -19.60 -10.34 16.54
N THR A 105 -18.58 -10.61 15.72
CA THR A 105 -17.25 -11.03 16.21
C THR A 105 -16.22 -9.91 16.28
N ILE A 106 -16.63 -8.68 15.95
CA ILE A 106 -15.70 -7.54 15.92
C ILE A 106 -15.56 -7.01 17.34
N ALA A 107 -14.34 -7.09 17.90
CA ALA A 107 -14.07 -6.72 19.29
C ALA A 107 -14.48 -5.28 19.66
N SER A 108 -14.59 -4.38 18.67
CA SER A 108 -15.02 -2.99 18.83
C SER A 108 -16.53 -2.78 18.63
N GLY A 109 -17.29 -3.80 18.25
CA GLY A 109 -18.71 -3.70 17.88
C GLY A 109 -18.99 -3.01 16.53
N ASN A 110 -17.95 -2.62 15.80
CA ASN A 110 -18.08 -1.98 14.50
C ASN A 110 -18.44 -3.01 13.42
N THR A 111 -19.15 -2.58 12.38
CA THR A 111 -19.34 -3.39 11.19
C THR A 111 -18.05 -3.41 10.38
N MET A 112 -17.51 -4.60 10.14
CA MET A 112 -16.40 -4.83 9.23
C MET A 112 -16.92 -5.43 7.93
N THR A 113 -16.64 -4.77 6.80
CA THR A 113 -16.96 -5.24 5.45
C THR A 113 -15.69 -5.75 4.78
N ASN A 114 -15.69 -7.01 4.36
CA ASN A 114 -14.64 -7.66 3.60
C ASN A 114 -14.91 -7.51 2.11
N TYR A 115 -13.89 -7.19 1.30
CA TYR A 115 -13.96 -7.14 -0.16
C TYR A 115 -12.97 -8.14 -0.74
N PHE A 116 -13.49 -9.20 -1.38
CA PHE A 116 -12.69 -10.33 -1.84
C PHE A 116 -13.04 -10.70 -3.28
N CYS A 117 -12.09 -11.27 -3.99
CA CYS A 117 -12.31 -11.74 -5.34
C CYS A 117 -13.35 -12.87 -5.35
N SER A 118 -14.44 -12.70 -6.11
CA SER A 118 -15.49 -13.70 -6.24
C SER A 118 -15.05 -14.99 -6.94
N ASN A 119 -13.93 -14.94 -7.68
CA ASN A 119 -13.39 -16.08 -8.40
C ASN A 119 -12.47 -16.96 -7.54
N CYS A 120 -11.52 -16.36 -6.82
CA CYS A 120 -10.51 -17.10 -6.06
C CYS A 120 -10.60 -16.94 -4.54
N GLY A 121 -11.51 -16.11 -4.03
CA GLY A 121 -11.69 -15.88 -2.59
C GLY A 121 -10.62 -15.00 -1.93
N THR A 122 -9.58 -14.56 -2.64
CA THR A 122 -8.55 -13.70 -2.06
C THR A 122 -9.16 -12.40 -1.54
N LEU A 123 -8.95 -12.15 -0.25
CA LEU A 123 -9.36 -10.93 0.41
C LEU A 123 -8.43 -9.78 0.01
N MET A 124 -8.96 -8.77 -0.67
CA MET A 124 -8.16 -7.65 -1.16
C MET A 124 -8.06 -6.53 -0.11
N TYR A 125 -9.19 -6.15 0.49
CA TYR A 125 -9.21 -5.16 1.56
C TYR A 125 -10.46 -5.29 2.45
N ARG A 126 -10.43 -4.63 3.61
CA ARG A 126 -11.58 -4.47 4.51
C ARG A 126 -11.87 -3.00 4.77
N ARG A 127 -13.12 -2.67 5.10
CA ARG A 127 -13.54 -1.34 5.58
C ARG A 127 -14.31 -1.48 6.89
N SER A 128 -14.10 -0.54 7.81
CA SER A 128 -14.75 -0.51 9.13
C SER A 128 -15.72 0.66 9.22
N SER A 129 -16.91 0.45 9.78
CA SER A 129 -17.81 1.56 10.14
C SER A 129 -17.20 2.50 11.18
N GLY A 130 -16.29 2.01 12.02
CA GLY A 130 -15.59 2.82 13.02
C GLY A 130 -14.44 3.65 12.46
N TRP A 131 -14.06 3.44 11.20
CA TRP A 131 -13.01 4.22 10.54
C TRP A 131 -13.34 4.48 9.06
N PRO A 132 -14.34 5.34 8.80
CA PRO A 132 -14.78 5.64 7.46
C PRO A 132 -13.67 6.30 6.63
N GLY A 133 -13.73 6.10 5.31
CA GLY A 133 -12.78 6.69 4.36
C GLY A 133 -11.43 5.98 4.25
N LYS A 134 -11.24 4.82 4.92
CA LYS A 134 -10.00 4.04 4.87
C LYS A 134 -10.24 2.59 4.51
N SER A 135 -9.22 1.99 3.90
CA SER A 135 -9.21 0.57 3.51
C SER A 135 -8.01 -0.12 4.16
N VAL A 136 -8.27 -1.25 4.81
CA VAL A 136 -7.28 -2.15 5.38
C VAL A 136 -6.93 -3.20 4.33
N THR A 137 -5.84 -2.99 3.61
CA THR A 137 -5.34 -3.81 2.50
C THR A 137 -4.44 -4.93 3.00
N ARG A 138 -4.10 -5.89 2.15
CA ARG A 138 -3.23 -7.03 2.48
C ARG A 138 -1.83 -6.85 1.94
N ILE A 139 -0.83 -6.98 2.82
CA ILE A 139 0.58 -6.90 2.41
C ILE A 139 0.87 -8.01 1.39
N GLY A 140 0.49 -9.26 1.69
CA GLY A 140 0.77 -10.41 0.83
C GLY A 140 0.06 -10.45 -0.53
N THR A 141 -0.76 -9.45 -0.86
CA THR A 141 -1.31 -9.30 -2.24
C THR A 141 -0.48 -8.35 -3.09
N VAL A 142 0.50 -7.63 -2.53
CA VAL A 142 1.33 -6.67 -3.27
C VAL A 142 2.31 -7.42 -4.17
N ASP A 143 2.38 -6.99 -5.42
CA ASP A 143 3.12 -7.72 -6.47
C ASP A 143 4.64 -7.47 -6.40
N ASP A 144 5.06 -6.33 -5.86
CA ASP A 144 6.46 -5.99 -5.64
C ASP A 144 6.94 -6.52 -4.27
N PHE A 145 7.69 -7.62 -4.31
CA PHE A 145 8.15 -8.32 -3.11
C PHE A 145 9.25 -7.59 -2.34
N GLU A 146 10.01 -6.67 -2.95
CA GLU A 146 11.01 -5.87 -2.23
C GLU A 146 10.33 -4.94 -1.21
N LEU A 147 9.07 -4.56 -1.48
CA LEU A 147 8.29 -3.73 -0.56
C LEU A 147 7.94 -4.46 0.74
N HIS A 148 7.88 -5.79 0.74
CA HIS A 148 7.54 -6.58 1.93
C HIS A 148 8.59 -6.46 3.04
N GLU A 149 9.86 -6.25 2.68
CA GLU A 149 10.97 -6.08 3.62
C GLU A 149 11.35 -4.60 3.84
N THR A 150 10.71 -3.68 3.11
CA THR A 150 11.03 -2.24 3.17
C THR A 150 9.80 -1.43 3.59
N LYS A 151 9.05 -0.88 2.63
CA LYS A 151 7.97 0.08 2.89
C LYS A 151 6.75 -0.54 3.58
N LEU A 152 6.52 -1.83 3.40
CA LEU A 152 5.38 -2.56 3.94
C LEU A 152 5.71 -3.40 5.16
N MET A 153 6.96 -3.37 5.64
CA MET A 153 7.34 -4.00 6.90
C MET A 153 6.37 -3.51 8.00
N PRO A 154 5.74 -4.41 8.78
CA PRO A 154 4.81 -4.01 9.83
C PRO A 154 5.45 -3.07 10.85
N GLN A 155 4.73 -2.02 11.25
CA GLN A 155 5.17 -1.07 12.27
C GLN A 155 4.61 -1.39 13.66
N VAL A 156 3.52 -2.16 13.71
CA VAL A 156 2.88 -2.58 14.95
C VAL A 156 2.29 -3.99 14.83
N GLU A 157 2.33 -4.74 15.92
CA GLU A 157 1.54 -5.94 16.11
C GLU A 157 0.39 -5.65 17.08
N GLN A 158 -0.82 -6.04 16.70
CA GLN A 158 -2.00 -5.86 17.52
C GLN A 158 -2.69 -7.19 17.85
N PHE A 159 -3.36 -7.21 19.00
CA PHE A 159 -3.95 -8.40 19.62
C PHE A 159 -2.91 -9.45 20.00
N CYS A 160 -1.73 -9.02 20.46
CA CYS A 160 -0.61 -9.90 20.79
C CYS A 160 -0.94 -10.94 21.86
N LYS A 161 -1.85 -10.65 22.80
CA LYS A 161 -2.40 -11.62 23.75
C LYS A 161 -3.01 -12.86 23.11
N ASP A 162 -3.52 -12.74 21.88
CA ASP A 162 -4.14 -13.85 21.18
C ASP A 162 -3.06 -14.67 20.44
N ARG A 163 -1.89 -14.08 20.11
CA ARG A 163 -0.80 -14.69 19.33
C ARG A 163 -0.47 -16.08 19.86
N VAL A 164 -0.40 -17.06 18.96
CA VAL A 164 -0.08 -18.45 19.33
C VAL A 164 1.37 -18.54 19.79
N ALA A 165 1.63 -19.31 20.84
CA ALA A 165 2.95 -19.35 21.49
C ALA A 165 4.11 -19.83 20.60
N TRP A 166 3.81 -20.57 19.51
CA TRP A 166 4.81 -21.06 18.56
C TRP A 166 5.18 -20.05 17.45
N ILE A 167 4.48 -18.91 17.37
CA ILE A 167 4.83 -17.81 16.48
C ILE A 167 5.52 -16.72 17.30
N LYS A 168 6.74 -16.36 16.89
CA LYS A 168 7.44 -15.19 17.41
C LYS A 168 6.90 -13.93 16.71
N GLY A 169 6.89 -12.81 17.44
CA GLY A 169 6.58 -11.50 16.86
C GLY A 169 7.64 -11.07 15.84
N VAL A 170 7.30 -10.06 15.05
CA VAL A 170 8.22 -9.37 14.14
C VAL A 170 9.24 -8.60 14.96
N ASP A 171 10.52 -8.83 14.68
CA ASP A 171 11.64 -8.24 15.41
C ASP A 171 11.61 -6.71 15.33
N GLY A 172 11.73 -6.05 16.48
CA GLY A 172 11.79 -4.58 16.57
C GLY A 172 10.47 -3.84 16.37
N VAL A 173 9.34 -4.57 16.30
CA VAL A 173 8.01 -3.99 16.08
C VAL A 173 7.26 -3.78 17.41
N ALA A 174 6.56 -2.65 17.54
CA ALA A 174 5.79 -2.36 18.74
C ALA A 174 4.62 -3.34 18.91
N GLU A 175 4.38 -3.83 20.13
CA GLU A 175 3.29 -4.76 20.43
C GLU A 175 2.15 -4.07 21.19
N THR A 176 0.90 -4.41 20.88
CA THR A 176 -0.28 -3.89 21.59
C THR A 176 -1.42 -4.89 21.69
N ASP A 177 -2.13 -4.85 22.81
CA ASP A 177 -3.37 -5.62 23.03
C ASP A 177 -4.64 -4.81 22.76
N GLN A 178 -4.48 -3.55 22.34
CA GLN A 178 -5.61 -2.63 22.22
C GLN A 178 -6.59 -3.06 21.12
N LYS A 179 -7.88 -2.97 21.46
CA LYS A 179 -9.01 -3.19 20.55
C LYS A 179 -9.19 -2.05 19.53
N GLN A 180 -8.46 -0.95 19.72
CA GLN A 180 -8.62 0.28 18.97
C GLN A 180 -7.27 0.69 18.39
N TYR A 181 -7.27 0.91 17.07
CA TYR A 181 -6.11 1.28 16.27
C TYR A 181 -5.40 2.50 16.90
N PRO A 182 -4.09 2.44 17.20
CA PRO A 182 -3.39 3.51 17.92
C PRO A 182 -2.98 4.68 17.01
N PHE A 183 -3.52 4.78 15.80
CA PHE A 183 -3.22 5.89 14.90
C PHE A 183 -4.13 7.07 15.26
N LYS A 184 -3.63 7.94 16.14
CA LYS A 184 -4.19 9.30 16.25
C LYS A 184 -4.13 9.89 14.83
N VAL A 185 -5.31 10.09 14.22
CA VAL A 185 -5.45 10.87 12.99
C VAL A 185 -5.06 12.31 13.29
#